data_AF-A0AAW5IKS7-F1
#
_entry.id   AF-A0AAW5IKS7-F1
#
_cell.length_a   1.000
_cell.length_b   1.000
_cell.length_c   1.000
_cell.angle_alpha   90.00
_cell.angle_beta   90.00
_cell.angle_gamma   90.00
#
_symmetry.space_group_name_H-M   'P 1'
#
loop_
_entity.id
_entity.type
_entity.pdbx_description
1 polymer ?
#
loop_
_entity_poly.entity_id
_entity_poly.type
_entity_poly.pdbx_seq_one_letter_code
_entity_poly.pdbx_strand_id
1 'polypeptide(L)'
;MFSSDKNVETIGQLVEVLKHYIGLRSEYMKLDAADKVVRLLTALIIGSLLLALLALALIYLSFAAAFAMADYVGLAPAFCIVAGAYLLILVLFILFRHQWIEKPLVKFLASLLMQK
;
A
#
# COMPACT_ATOMS: atom_id res chain seq x y z
N MET A 1 1.48 42.99 45.91
CA MET A 1 0.54 41.85 45.96
C MET A 1 -0.45 41.87 44.79
N PHE A 2 -0.09 42.39 43.59
CA PHE A 2 -1.05 42.68 42.51
C PHE A 2 -0.48 42.34 41.11
N SER A 3 0.06 41.15 40.93
CA SER A 3 0.44 40.65 39.58
C SER A 3 0.10 39.19 39.32
N SER A 4 -0.23 38.40 40.35
CA SER A 4 -0.67 37.02 40.14
C SER A 4 -2.09 36.94 39.57
N ASP A 5 -3.03 37.77 40.01
CA ASP A 5 -4.44 37.62 39.61
C ASP A 5 -4.69 37.83 38.11
N LYS A 6 -4.00 38.79 37.47
CA LYS A 6 -4.10 39.01 36.01
C LYS A 6 -3.57 37.86 35.16
N ASN A 7 -2.58 37.12 35.68
CA ASN A 7 -1.93 36.04 34.95
C ASN A 7 -2.81 34.77 34.95
N VAL A 8 -3.52 34.52 36.05
CA VAL A 8 -4.45 33.38 36.17
C VAL A 8 -5.66 33.55 35.25
N GLU A 9 -6.16 34.78 35.11
CA GLU A 9 -7.28 35.12 34.22
C GLU A 9 -6.89 35.03 32.73
N THR A 10 -5.67 35.45 32.39
CA THR A 10 -5.08 35.30 31.04
C THR A 10 -4.86 33.83 30.68
N ILE A 11 -4.40 33.01 31.64
CA ILE A 11 -4.25 31.56 31.46
C ILE A 11 -5.62 30.88 31.28
N GLY A 12 -6.65 31.33 32.01
CA GLY A 12 -8.03 30.87 31.82
C GLY A 12 -8.57 31.11 30.42
N GLN A 13 -8.39 32.33 29.89
CA GLN A 13 -8.78 32.67 28.51
C GLN A 13 -7.98 31.90 27.47
N LEU A 14 -6.68 31.67 27.68
CA LEU A 14 -5.85 30.85 26.78
C LEU A 14 -6.31 29.38 26.74
N VAL A 15 -6.70 28.81 27.89
CA VAL A 15 -7.23 27.44 27.97
C VAL A 15 -8.59 27.32 27.28
N GLU A 16 -9.43 28.35 27.36
CA GLU A 16 -10.73 28.39 26.70
C GLU A 16 -10.61 28.50 25.18
N VAL A 17 -9.71 29.36 24.70
CA VAL A 17 -9.38 29.47 23.26
C VAL A 17 -8.76 28.18 22.74
N LEU A 18 -7.86 27.53 23.51
CA LEU A 18 -7.31 26.21 23.17
C LEU A 18 -8.40 25.13 23.10
N LYS A 19 -9.35 25.11 24.04
CA LYS A 19 -10.50 24.18 24.02
C LYS A 19 -11.35 24.36 22.77
N HIS A 20 -11.62 25.60 22.38
CA HIS A 20 -12.41 25.89 21.19
C HIS A 20 -11.66 25.51 19.90
N TYR A 21 -10.33 25.72 19.86
CA TYR A 21 -9.47 25.36 18.72
C TYR A 21 -9.33 23.83 18.55
N ILE A 22 -9.27 23.08 19.65
CA ILE A 22 -9.24 21.60 19.65
C ILE A 22 -10.60 21.03 19.23
N GLY A 23 -11.71 21.67 19.63
CA GLY A 23 -13.06 21.28 19.26
C GLY A 23 -13.30 21.28 17.75
N LEU A 24 -12.87 22.34 17.06
CA LEU A 24 -12.99 22.44 15.60
C LEU A 24 -12.03 21.47 14.88
N ARG A 25 -10.80 21.31 15.39
CA ARG A 25 -9.78 20.40 14.82
C ARG A 25 -10.21 18.93 14.85
N SER A 26 -11.00 18.53 15.84
CA SER A 26 -11.57 17.16 15.95
C SER A 26 -12.47 16.80 14.76
N GLU A 27 -13.29 17.73 14.29
CA GLU A 27 -14.23 17.50 13.19
C GLU A 27 -13.51 17.45 11.83
N TYR A 28 -12.54 18.34 11.62
CA TYR A 28 -11.65 18.28 10.46
C TYR A 28 -10.78 17.02 10.44
N MET A 29 -10.28 16.56 11.59
CA MET A 29 -9.52 15.30 11.68
C MET A 29 -10.38 14.06 11.37
N LYS A 30 -11.67 14.07 11.72
CA LYS A 30 -12.58 12.98 11.36
C LYS A 30 -12.85 12.94 9.86
N LEU A 31 -13.03 14.10 9.23
CA LEU A 31 -13.18 14.18 7.77
C LEU A 31 -11.89 13.76 7.04
N ASP A 32 -10.72 14.22 7.48
CA ASP A 32 -9.42 13.84 6.88
C ASP A 32 -9.11 12.36 7.07
N ALA A 33 -9.49 11.79 8.23
CA ALA A 33 -9.40 10.35 8.47
C ALA A 33 -10.34 9.56 7.55
N ALA A 34 -11.59 10.02 7.37
CA ALA A 34 -12.54 9.41 6.46
C ALA A 34 -12.05 9.46 5.01
N ASP A 35 -11.51 10.60 4.56
CA ASP A 35 -10.98 10.77 3.20
C ASP A 35 -9.75 9.87 2.94
N LYS A 36 -8.85 9.74 3.93
CA LYS A 36 -7.74 8.75 3.86
C LYS A 36 -8.23 7.32 3.78
N VAL A 37 -9.23 6.94 4.56
CA VAL A 37 -9.82 5.60 4.53
C VAL A 37 -10.45 5.33 3.17
N VAL A 38 -11.24 6.27 2.65
CA VAL A 38 -11.84 6.16 1.32
C VAL A 38 -10.76 6.03 0.25
N ARG A 39 -9.71 6.85 0.28
CA ARG A 39 -8.61 6.79 -0.68
C ARG A 39 -7.85 5.47 -0.61
N LEU A 40 -7.61 4.93 0.60
CA LEU A 40 -7.03 3.60 0.80
C LEU A 40 -7.94 2.50 0.24
N LEU A 41 -9.23 2.55 0.54
CA LEU A 41 -10.22 1.60 0.02
C LEU A 41 -10.29 1.65 -1.50
N THR A 42 -10.34 2.84 -2.10
CA THR A 42 -10.31 3.02 -3.56
C THR A 42 -9.04 2.44 -4.15
N ALA A 43 -7.88 2.71 -3.55
CA ALA A 43 -6.61 2.15 -4.00
C ALA A 43 -6.59 0.61 -3.88
N LEU A 44 -7.15 0.04 -2.82
CA LEU A 44 -7.28 -1.41 -2.64
C LEU A 44 -8.23 -2.04 -3.67
N ILE A 45 -9.35 -1.38 -3.97
CA ILE A 45 -10.32 -1.86 -4.98
C ILE A 45 -9.70 -1.81 -6.37
N ILE A 46 -9.11 -0.67 -6.76
CA ILE A 46 -8.45 -0.53 -8.06
C ILE A 46 -7.26 -1.49 -8.16
N GLY A 47 -6.44 -1.57 -7.10
CA GLY A 47 -5.30 -2.47 -7.03
C GLY A 47 -5.72 -3.94 -7.14
N SER A 48 -6.75 -4.36 -6.42
CA SER A 48 -7.27 -5.73 -6.50
C SER A 48 -7.86 -6.05 -7.87
N LEU A 49 -8.60 -5.10 -8.47
CA LEU A 49 -9.12 -5.24 -9.84
C LEU A 49 -7.99 -5.41 -10.86
N LEU A 50 -6.95 -4.58 -10.78
CA LEU A 50 -5.79 -4.64 -11.67
C LEU A 50 -5.02 -5.95 -11.49
N LEU A 51 -4.79 -6.38 -10.24
CA LEU A 51 -4.17 -7.67 -9.95
C LEU A 51 -4.99 -8.85 -10.48
N ALA A 52 -6.32 -8.80 -10.36
CA ALA A 52 -7.20 -9.83 -10.90
C ALA A 52 -7.14 -9.90 -12.43
N LEU A 53 -7.19 -8.75 -13.11
CA LEU A 53 -7.02 -8.66 -14.57
C LEU A 53 -5.65 -9.19 -15.01
N LEU A 54 -4.59 -8.81 -14.30
CA LEU A 54 -3.23 -9.23 -14.59
C LEU A 54 -3.06 -10.74 -14.37
N ALA A 55 -3.62 -11.29 -13.30
CA ALA A 55 -3.65 -12.73 -13.06
C ALA A 55 -4.39 -13.48 -14.17
N LEU A 56 -5.55 -12.98 -14.61
CA LEU A 56 -6.30 -13.57 -15.71
C LEU A 56 -5.50 -13.55 -17.01
N ALA A 57 -4.88 -12.41 -17.34
CA ALA A 57 -4.02 -12.28 -18.51
C ALA A 57 -2.83 -13.25 -18.46
N LEU A 58 -2.18 -13.39 -17.30
CA LEU A 58 -1.08 -14.34 -17.10
C LEU A 58 -1.52 -15.79 -17.30
N ILE A 59 -2.71 -16.16 -16.82
CA ILE A 59 -3.27 -17.50 -17.03
C ILE A 59 -3.47 -17.77 -18.52
N TYR A 60 -4.14 -16.85 -19.25
CA TYR A 60 -4.34 -17.01 -20.69
C TYR A 60 -3.01 -17.04 -21.47
N LEU A 61 -2.04 -16.22 -21.07
CA LEU A 61 -0.71 -16.22 -21.68
C LEU A 61 0.03 -17.54 -21.42
N SER A 62 -0.11 -18.12 -20.22
CA SER A 62 0.41 -19.45 -19.89
C SER A 62 -0.19 -20.53 -20.78
N PHE A 63 -1.52 -20.50 -20.97
CA PHE A 63 -2.21 -21.41 -21.87
C PHE A 63 -1.73 -21.25 -23.31
N ALA A 64 -1.62 -20.01 -23.80
CA ALA A 64 -1.13 -19.75 -25.15
C ALA A 64 0.29 -20.31 -25.35
N ALA A 65 1.19 -20.11 -24.38
CA ALA A 65 2.54 -20.67 -24.42
C ALA A 65 2.53 -22.21 -24.39
N ALA A 66 1.72 -22.83 -23.54
CA ALA A 66 1.59 -24.28 -23.48
C ALA A 66 1.04 -24.87 -24.78
N PHE A 67 0.01 -24.26 -25.37
CA PHE A 67 -0.55 -24.69 -26.66
C PHE A 67 0.43 -24.51 -27.81
N ALA A 68 1.19 -23.41 -27.86
CA ALA A 68 2.22 -23.22 -28.89
C ALA A 68 3.34 -24.26 -28.81
N MET A 69 3.64 -24.77 -27.60
CA MET A 69 4.61 -25.85 -27.39
C MET A 69 4.01 -27.26 -27.53
N ALA A 70 2.67 -27.38 -27.47
CA ALA A 70 2.00 -28.68 -27.50
C ALA A 70 2.21 -29.41 -28.82
N ASP A 71 2.35 -28.70 -29.94
CA ASP A 71 2.59 -29.30 -31.26
C ASP A 71 3.94 -30.04 -31.35
N TYR A 72 4.93 -29.66 -30.52
CA TYR A 72 6.27 -30.24 -30.55
C TYR A 72 6.48 -31.32 -29.48
N VAL A 73 5.92 -31.12 -28.29
CA VAL A 73 6.22 -31.96 -27.12
C VAL A 73 5.00 -32.76 -26.66
N GLY A 74 3.80 -32.38 -27.09
CA GLY A 74 2.53 -32.87 -26.57
C GLY A 74 1.99 -32.02 -25.42
N LEU A 75 0.68 -32.11 -25.19
CA LEU A 75 -0.07 -31.26 -24.26
C LEU A 75 0.40 -31.40 -22.80
N ALA A 76 0.55 -32.62 -22.30
CA ALA A 76 0.96 -32.88 -20.91
C ALA A 76 2.37 -32.37 -20.57
N PRO A 77 3.43 -32.70 -21.33
CA PRO A 77 4.77 -32.19 -21.04
C PRO A 77 4.90 -30.68 -21.31
N ALA A 78 4.14 -30.09 -22.24
CA ALA A 78 4.15 -28.64 -22.46
C ALA A 78 3.70 -27.87 -21.20
N PHE A 79 2.62 -28.31 -20.54
CA PHE A 79 2.21 -27.72 -19.25
C PHE A 79 3.26 -27.92 -18.15
N CYS A 80 3.93 -29.07 -18.12
CA CYS A 80 4.98 -29.37 -17.15
C CYS A 80 6.20 -28.44 -17.32
N ILE A 81 6.58 -28.13 -18.56
CA ILE A 81 7.66 -27.18 -18.88
C ILE A 81 7.27 -25.76 -18.44
N VAL A 82 6.05 -25.31 -18.77
CA VAL A 82 5.57 -23.98 -18.36
C VAL A 82 5.52 -23.86 -16.83
N ALA A 83 5.03 -24.88 -16.14
CA ALA A 83 5.04 -24.92 -14.67
C ALA A 83 6.47 -24.89 -14.10
N GLY A 84 7.41 -25.64 -14.70
CA GLY A 84 8.82 -25.61 -14.34
C GLY A 84 9.46 -24.22 -14.53
N ALA A 85 9.13 -23.54 -15.63
CA ALA A 85 9.57 -22.17 -15.88
C ALA A 85 9.04 -21.19 -14.81
N TYR A 86 7.75 -21.30 -14.44
CA TYR A 86 7.19 -20.49 -13.34
C TYR A 86 7.87 -20.77 -12.00
N LEU A 87 8.17 -22.03 -11.69
CA LEU A 87 8.93 -22.38 -10.47
C LEU A 87 10.34 -21.79 -10.49
N LEU A 88 11.04 -21.85 -11.62
CA LEU A 88 12.36 -21.22 -11.74
C LEU A 88 12.31 -19.71 -11.55
N ILE A 89 11.32 -19.03 -12.15
CA ILE A 89 11.09 -17.59 -11.93
C ILE A 89 10.81 -17.31 -10.46
N LEU A 90 10.00 -18.14 -9.80
CA LEU A 90 9.68 -18.02 -8.38
C LEU A 90 10.94 -18.18 -7.52
N VAL A 91 11.78 -19.18 -7.80
CA VAL A 91 13.06 -19.39 -7.11
C VAL A 91 14.00 -18.20 -7.33
N LEU A 92 14.11 -17.68 -8.55
CA LEU A 92 14.86 -16.47 -8.84
C LEU A 92 14.34 -15.27 -8.04
N PHE A 93 13.03 -15.08 -7.98
CA PHE A 93 12.41 -14.02 -7.16
C PHE A 93 12.75 -14.17 -5.66
N ILE A 94 12.75 -15.39 -5.13
CA ILE A 94 13.13 -15.66 -3.74
C ILE A 94 14.61 -15.37 -3.50
N LEU A 95 15.50 -15.76 -4.42
CA LEU A 95 16.93 -15.51 -4.32
C LEU A 95 17.26 -14.01 -4.41
N PHE A 96 16.60 -13.29 -5.31
CA PHE A 96 16.78 -11.84 -5.51
C PHE A 96 15.89 -10.99 -4.59
N ARG A 97 15.18 -11.59 -3.62
CA ARG A 97 14.23 -10.89 -2.72
C ARG A 97 14.83 -9.64 -2.06
N HIS A 98 16.12 -9.72 -1.73
CA HIS A 98 16.84 -8.69 -0.99
C HIS A 98 17.10 -7.42 -1.83
N GLN A 99 17.23 -7.54 -3.16
CA GLN A 99 17.37 -6.40 -4.05
C GLN A 99 16.03 -5.83 -4.52
N TRP A 100 15.05 -6.69 -4.79
CA TRP A 100 13.80 -6.27 -5.46
C TRP A 100 12.72 -5.82 -4.48
N ILE A 101 12.68 -6.33 -3.25
CA ILE A 101 11.62 -6.01 -2.28
C ILE A 101 12.18 -5.12 -1.17
N GLU A 102 13.29 -5.49 -0.53
CA GLU A 102 13.78 -4.75 0.65
C GLU A 102 14.26 -3.33 0.31
N LYS A 103 14.99 -3.11 -0.79
CA LYS A 103 15.48 -1.77 -1.14
C LYS A 103 14.36 -0.76 -1.43
N PRO A 104 13.34 -1.06 -2.27
CA PRO A 104 12.23 -0.12 -2.48
C PRO A 104 11.34 0.04 -1.24
N LEU A 105 11.14 -1.03 -0.46
CA LEU A 105 10.28 -0.99 0.73
C LEU A 105 10.93 -0.18 1.87
N VAL A 106 12.24 -0.30 2.07
CA VAL A 106 13.00 0.55 3.01
C VAL A 106 13.01 2.00 2.54
N LYS A 107 13.18 2.28 1.24
CA LYS A 107 13.06 3.66 0.71
C LYS A 107 11.66 4.23 0.91
N PHE A 108 10.62 3.45 0.68
CA PHE A 108 9.23 3.86 0.88
C PHE A 108 8.94 4.16 2.36
N LEU A 109 9.30 3.25 3.27
CA LEU A 109 9.16 3.46 4.72
C LEU A 109 9.99 4.65 5.20
N ALA A 110 11.23 4.80 4.71
CA ALA A 110 12.07 5.95 5.04
C ALA A 110 11.43 7.25 4.55
N SER A 111 10.85 7.28 3.35
CA SER A 111 10.17 8.47 2.83
C SER A 111 8.90 8.83 3.61
N LEU A 112 8.12 7.84 4.06
CA LEU A 112 6.94 8.06 4.90
C LEU A 112 7.29 8.56 6.30
N LEU A 113 8.37 8.08 6.90
CA LEU A 113 8.82 8.48 8.24
C LEU A 113 9.61 9.79 8.25
N MET A 114 10.39 10.08 7.20
CA MET A 114 11.18 11.32 7.08
C MET A 114 10.39 12.50 6.54
N GLN A 115 9.16 12.30 6.07
CA GLN A 115 8.27 13.41 5.73
C GLN A 115 7.69 14.01 7.02
N LYS A 116 8.45 14.92 7.62
CA LYS A 116 8.05 15.77 8.73
C LYS A 116 7.49 17.09 8.21
#